data_AF-A0A1S2G4I9-F1
#
_entry.id   AF-A0A1S2G4I9-F1
#
_cell.length_a   1.000
_cell.length_b   1.000
_cell.length_c   1.000
_cell.angle_alpha   90.00
_cell.angle_beta   90.00
_cell.angle_gamma   90.00
#
_symmetry.space_group_name_H-M   'P 1'
#
loop_
_entity.id
_entity.type
_entity.pdbx_description
1 polymer ?
#
loop_
_entity_poly.entity_id
_entity_poly.type
_entity_poly.pdbx_seq_one_letter_code
_entity_poly.pdbx_strand_id
1 'polypeptide(L)'
;MKSIDEIKAQEVCVAILLDKKATNTQAKILPSENIIIDRLLERKVELQHAYSELYSKLGKYHQALTNFLDLLVEITSMHSPEEVIKSRAAQKKLNEINQQISIKAHELAALLETRSELINTSGFMTDTHYHIGNVIREASQNNPYFRTSLLDKLKQLQGRFDLKYWPRLDDVMKVIAEDARMAVPIAIDSITEVATRGERASLVDYFRALFEAIECNRQKEYGFLPNDFKLTDNTIATLANCALALEPKEMIDGLYVKNFRSRERKRIGSDS
;
A
#
# COMPACT_ATOMS: atom_id res chain seq x y z
N MET A 1 -5.53 -32.97 -29.78
CA MET A 1 -4.23 -32.64 -30.42
C MET A 1 -4.01 -31.16 -30.20
N LYS A 2 -2.98 -30.73 -29.45
CA LYS A 2 -2.73 -29.30 -29.18
C LYS A 2 -2.33 -28.61 -30.48
N SER A 3 -2.77 -27.37 -30.72
CA SER A 3 -2.29 -26.61 -31.87
C SER A 3 -0.84 -26.17 -31.62
N ILE A 4 -0.05 -26.03 -32.67
CA ILE A 4 1.36 -25.59 -32.57
C ILE A 4 1.45 -24.20 -31.91
N ASP A 5 0.46 -23.34 -32.15
CA ASP A 5 0.39 -22.00 -31.59
C ASP A 5 0.14 -22.01 -30.07
N GLU A 6 -0.67 -22.95 -29.56
CA GLU A 6 -0.91 -23.09 -28.12
C GLU A 6 0.34 -23.56 -27.36
N ILE A 7 1.12 -24.45 -27.97
CA ILE A 7 2.39 -24.92 -27.39
C ILE A 7 3.37 -23.76 -27.30
N LYS A 8 3.54 -23.03 -28.41
CA LYS A 8 4.42 -21.86 -28.46
C LYS A 8 4.02 -20.77 -27.44
N ALA A 9 2.71 -20.48 -27.34
CA ALA A 9 2.20 -19.51 -26.37
C ALA A 9 2.55 -19.91 -24.92
N GLN A 10 2.35 -21.19 -24.57
CA GLN A 10 2.70 -21.71 -23.26
C GLN A 10 4.21 -21.63 -22.99
N GLU A 11 5.06 -22.00 -23.95
CA GLU A 11 6.52 -21.94 -23.82
C GLU A 11 7.01 -20.51 -23.57
N VAL A 12 6.50 -19.53 -24.31
CA VAL A 12 6.88 -18.11 -24.16
C VAL A 12 6.47 -17.57 -22.79
N CYS A 13 5.23 -17.79 -22.37
CA CYS A 13 4.76 -17.33 -21.06
C CYS A 13 5.53 -17.98 -19.90
N VAL A 14 5.81 -19.29 -20.01
CA VAL A 14 6.61 -20.02 -19.00
C VAL A 14 8.04 -19.50 -18.95
N ALA A 15 8.65 -19.20 -20.10
CA ALA A 15 10.01 -18.64 -20.14
C ALA A 15 10.10 -17.29 -19.43
N ILE A 16 9.12 -16.40 -19.65
CA ILE A 16 9.05 -15.11 -18.95
C ILE A 16 8.97 -15.29 -17.42
N LEU A 17 8.09 -16.18 -16.95
CA LEU A 17 7.93 -16.45 -15.53
C LEU A 17 9.21 -17.04 -14.90
N LEU A 18 9.89 -17.95 -15.61
CA LEU A 18 11.16 -18.52 -15.16
C LEU A 18 12.28 -17.47 -15.08
N ASP A 19 12.35 -16.55 -16.04
CA ASP A 19 13.34 -15.47 -16.06
C ASP A 19 13.14 -14.49 -14.89
N LYS A 20 11.89 -14.09 -14.62
CA LYS A 20 11.55 -13.30 -13.43
C LYS A 20 11.93 -14.02 -12.14
N LYS A 21 11.59 -15.31 -12.00
CA LYS A 21 11.96 -16.10 -10.81
C LYS A 21 13.47 -16.19 -10.61
N ALA A 22 14.23 -16.39 -11.69
CA ALA A 22 15.69 -16.43 -11.65
C ALA A 22 16.26 -15.09 -11.16
N THR A 23 15.75 -13.98 -11.70
CA THR A 23 16.14 -12.62 -11.29
C THR A 23 15.85 -12.38 -9.81
N ASN A 24 14.64 -12.67 -9.34
CA ASN A 24 14.23 -12.53 -7.94
C ASN A 24 15.11 -13.38 -7.00
N THR A 25 15.42 -14.62 -7.40
CA THR A 25 16.24 -15.55 -6.61
C THR A 25 17.69 -15.09 -6.52
N GLN A 26 18.27 -14.64 -7.64
CA GLN A 26 19.64 -14.12 -7.68
C GLN A 26 19.79 -12.87 -6.81
N ALA A 27 18.82 -11.97 -6.86
CA ALA A 27 18.81 -10.73 -6.07
C ALA A 27 18.36 -10.95 -4.60
N LYS A 28 17.83 -12.14 -4.26
CA LYS A 28 17.25 -12.47 -2.93
C LYS A 28 16.12 -11.53 -2.52
N ILE A 29 15.25 -11.19 -3.47
CA ILE A 29 14.10 -10.30 -3.28
C ILE A 29 12.79 -11.01 -3.65
N LEU A 30 11.67 -10.40 -3.26
CA LEU A 30 10.31 -10.76 -3.70
C LEU A 30 9.97 -12.26 -3.56
N PRO A 31 10.18 -12.88 -2.38
CA PRO A 31 9.86 -14.30 -2.17
C PRO A 31 8.36 -14.60 -2.33
N SER A 32 7.49 -13.63 -2.04
CA SER A 32 6.04 -13.73 -2.25
C SER A 32 5.69 -13.89 -3.73
N GLU A 33 6.34 -13.14 -4.63
CA GLU A 33 6.16 -13.28 -6.07
C GLU A 33 6.61 -14.64 -6.58
N ASN A 34 7.73 -15.16 -6.07
CA ASN A 34 8.24 -16.48 -6.45
C ASN A 34 7.23 -17.60 -6.13
N ILE A 35 6.49 -17.49 -5.01
CA ILE A 35 5.40 -18.42 -4.68
C ILE A 35 4.29 -18.37 -5.74
N ILE A 36 3.92 -17.17 -6.20
CA ILE A 36 2.88 -17.02 -7.24
C ILE A 36 3.38 -17.60 -8.57
N ILE A 37 4.64 -17.32 -8.93
CA ILE A 37 5.25 -17.88 -10.14
C ILE A 37 5.23 -19.41 -10.10
N ASP A 38 5.58 -20.02 -8.96
CA ASP A 38 5.56 -21.48 -8.81
C ASP A 38 4.17 -22.07 -9.02
N ARG A 39 3.13 -21.43 -8.45
CA ARG A 39 1.73 -21.84 -8.68
C ARG A 39 1.35 -21.78 -10.17
N LEU A 40 1.75 -20.72 -10.87
CA LEU A 40 1.47 -20.56 -12.32
C LEU A 40 2.23 -21.60 -13.16
N LEU A 41 3.47 -21.95 -12.78
CA LEU A 41 4.27 -22.96 -13.47
C LEU A 41 3.73 -24.38 -13.25
N GLU A 42 3.32 -24.71 -12.03
CA GLU A 42 2.71 -25.99 -11.67
C GLU A 42 1.38 -26.21 -12.40
N ARG A 43 0.57 -25.15 -12.54
CA ARG A 43 -0.76 -25.18 -13.18
C ARG A 43 -0.75 -24.77 -14.65
N LYS A 44 0.41 -24.81 -15.31
CA LYS A 44 0.56 -24.39 -16.72
C LYS A 44 -0.42 -25.04 -17.69
N VAL A 45 -0.84 -26.29 -17.42
CA VAL A 45 -1.80 -27.03 -18.26
C VAL A 45 -3.18 -26.38 -18.23
N GLU A 46 -3.64 -25.96 -17.05
CA GLU A 46 -4.90 -25.24 -16.88
C GLU A 46 -4.85 -23.85 -17.55
N LEU A 47 -3.66 -23.25 -17.55
CA LEU A 47 -3.41 -21.93 -18.14
C LEU A 47 -3.25 -21.94 -19.67
N GLN A 48 -3.34 -23.09 -20.33
CA GLN A 48 -3.06 -23.21 -21.77
C GLN A 48 -3.90 -22.23 -22.62
N HIS A 49 -5.22 -22.17 -22.39
CA HIS A 49 -6.09 -21.24 -23.13
C HIS A 49 -5.83 -19.77 -22.76
N ALA A 50 -5.55 -19.49 -21.47
CA ALA A 50 -5.22 -18.15 -20.99
C ALA A 50 -3.92 -17.63 -21.63
N TYR A 51 -2.87 -18.45 -21.65
CA TYR A 51 -1.60 -18.13 -22.31
C TYR A 51 -1.76 -17.98 -23.83
N SER A 52 -2.62 -18.77 -24.46
CA SER A 52 -2.91 -18.64 -25.89
C SER A 52 -3.59 -17.31 -26.21
N GLU A 53 -4.58 -16.88 -25.40
CA GLU A 53 -5.21 -15.57 -25.57
C GLU A 53 -4.22 -14.42 -25.33
N LEU A 54 -3.42 -14.49 -24.26
CA LEU A 54 -2.38 -13.51 -23.95
C LEU A 54 -1.37 -13.39 -25.09
N TYR A 55 -0.85 -14.51 -25.56
CA TYR A 55 0.12 -14.55 -26.67
C TYR A 55 -0.50 -14.03 -27.97
N SER A 56 -1.77 -14.33 -28.25
CA SER A 56 -2.45 -13.80 -29.44
C SER A 56 -2.56 -12.27 -29.43
N LYS A 57 -2.70 -11.66 -28.25
CA LYS A 57 -2.92 -10.22 -28.06
C LYS A 57 -1.63 -9.43 -27.86
N LEU A 58 -0.66 -10.02 -27.16
CA LEU A 58 0.56 -9.34 -26.72
C LEU A 58 1.83 -9.97 -27.28
N GLY A 59 1.78 -11.18 -27.86
CA GLY A 59 2.97 -11.95 -28.26
C GLY A 59 3.81 -11.31 -29.37
N LYS A 60 3.28 -10.31 -30.10
CA LYS A 60 4.06 -9.47 -31.02
C LYS A 60 4.97 -8.47 -30.29
N TYR A 61 4.62 -8.12 -29.05
CA TYR A 61 5.30 -7.15 -28.20
C TYR A 61 5.76 -7.85 -26.93
N HIS A 62 6.93 -8.48 -26.97
CA HIS A 62 7.46 -9.26 -25.83
C HIS A 62 7.40 -8.48 -24.51
N GLN A 63 7.80 -7.20 -24.53
CA GLN A 63 7.74 -6.32 -23.35
C GLN A 63 6.32 -6.16 -22.79
N ALA A 64 5.27 -6.09 -23.62
CA ALA A 64 3.90 -5.95 -23.14
C ALA A 64 3.40 -7.25 -22.50
N LEU A 65 3.77 -8.40 -23.07
CA LEU A 65 3.47 -9.72 -22.50
C LEU A 65 4.20 -9.93 -21.16
N THR A 66 5.48 -9.55 -21.10
CA THR A 66 6.28 -9.58 -19.86
C THR A 66 5.65 -8.71 -18.78
N ASN A 67 5.38 -7.44 -19.08
CA ASN A 67 4.75 -6.54 -18.12
C ASN A 67 3.39 -7.06 -17.63
N PHE A 68 2.56 -7.67 -18.49
CA PHE A 68 1.29 -8.25 -18.03
C PHE A 68 1.49 -9.39 -17.02
N LEU A 69 2.42 -10.29 -17.28
CA LEU A 69 2.71 -11.43 -16.39
C LEU A 69 3.34 -10.95 -15.08
N ASP A 70 4.24 -9.96 -15.16
CA ASP A 70 4.84 -9.32 -13.99
C ASP A 70 3.76 -8.66 -13.12
N LEU A 71 2.85 -7.91 -13.75
CA LEU A 71 1.73 -7.26 -13.09
C LEU A 71 0.80 -8.28 -12.40
N LEU A 72 0.47 -9.38 -13.08
CA LEU A 72 -0.36 -10.43 -12.48
C LEU A 72 0.31 -11.00 -11.21
N VAL A 73 1.61 -11.28 -11.28
CA VAL A 73 2.39 -11.80 -10.15
C VAL A 73 2.45 -10.79 -9.01
N GLU A 74 2.80 -9.54 -9.30
CA GLU A 74 2.91 -8.44 -8.34
C GLU A 74 1.57 -8.22 -7.61
N ILE A 75 0.49 -8.03 -8.37
CA ILE A 75 -0.84 -7.76 -7.81
C ILE A 75 -1.36 -8.95 -6.99
N THR A 76 -1.12 -10.18 -7.45
CA THR A 76 -1.50 -11.36 -6.65
C THR A 76 -0.70 -11.42 -5.36
N SER A 77 0.59 -11.08 -5.40
CA SER A 77 1.44 -11.11 -4.21
C SER A 77 1.09 -10.02 -3.19
N MET A 78 0.63 -8.84 -3.64
CA MET A 78 0.37 -7.67 -2.79
C MET A 78 -1.11 -7.50 -2.42
N HIS A 79 -2.04 -8.02 -3.22
CA HIS A 79 -3.47 -7.80 -3.07
C HIS A 79 -4.28 -9.11 -3.12
N SER A 80 -3.65 -10.23 -2.75
CA SER A 80 -4.42 -11.44 -2.42
C SER A 80 -5.43 -11.13 -1.29
N PRO A 81 -6.50 -11.95 -1.13
CA PRO A 81 -7.47 -11.75 -0.05
C PRO A 81 -6.82 -11.60 1.34
N GLU A 82 -5.76 -12.37 1.62
CA GLU A 82 -5.02 -12.31 2.88
C GLU A 82 -4.27 -10.96 3.04
N GLU A 83 -3.62 -10.48 1.99
CA GLU A 83 -2.89 -9.21 2.03
C GLU A 83 -3.82 -8.00 2.10
N VAL A 84 -5.00 -8.06 1.47
CA VAL A 84 -6.03 -7.03 1.63
C VAL A 84 -6.54 -6.99 3.08
N ILE A 85 -6.74 -8.13 3.73
CA ILE A 85 -7.10 -8.19 5.16
C ILE A 85 -6.03 -7.51 6.01
N LYS A 86 -4.75 -7.82 5.78
CA LYS A 86 -3.63 -7.19 6.50
C LYS A 86 -3.58 -5.69 6.26
N SER A 87 -3.73 -5.24 5.02
CA SER A 87 -3.71 -3.83 4.64
C SER A 87 -4.83 -3.04 5.32
N ARG A 88 -6.06 -3.59 5.36
CA ARG A 88 -7.19 -2.98 6.07
C ARG A 88 -7.00 -2.97 7.59
N ALA A 89 -6.45 -4.05 8.14
CA ALA A 89 -6.14 -4.10 9.57
C ALA A 89 -5.09 -3.03 9.93
N ALA A 90 -4.06 -2.84 9.10
CA ALA A 90 -3.08 -1.78 9.27
C ALA A 90 -3.70 -0.38 9.15
N GLN A 91 -4.57 -0.16 8.15
CA GLN A 91 -5.30 1.10 7.97
C GLN A 91 -6.16 1.43 9.21
N LYS A 92 -6.94 0.46 9.69
CA LYS A 92 -7.74 0.60 10.92
C LYS A 92 -6.84 0.89 12.12
N LYS A 93 -5.70 0.19 12.22
CA LYS A 93 -4.77 0.37 13.32
C LYS A 93 -4.14 1.77 13.33
N LEU A 94 -3.80 2.32 12.17
CA LEU A 94 -3.32 3.70 12.05
C LEU A 94 -4.36 4.71 12.52
N ASN A 95 -5.63 4.54 12.13
CA ASN A 95 -6.73 5.37 12.62
C ASN A 95 -6.87 5.29 14.15
N GLU A 96 -6.85 4.08 14.72
CA GLU A 96 -6.90 3.89 16.17
C GLU A 96 -5.72 4.56 16.89
N ILE A 97 -4.51 4.46 16.32
CA ILE A 97 -3.31 5.09 16.87
C ILE A 97 -3.45 6.62 16.83
N ASN A 98 -3.86 7.19 15.70
CA ASN A 98 -4.08 8.63 15.54
C ASN A 98 -5.10 9.16 16.55
N GLN A 99 -6.22 8.45 16.75
CA GLN A 99 -7.21 8.81 17.76
C GLN A 99 -6.61 8.76 19.17
N GLN A 100 -5.82 7.73 19.51
CA GLN A 100 -5.19 7.62 20.82
C GLN A 100 -4.14 8.72 21.04
N ILE A 101 -3.34 9.06 20.03
CA ILE A 101 -2.38 10.17 20.10
C ILE A 101 -3.14 11.47 20.38
N SER A 102 -4.23 11.73 19.65
CA SER A 102 -5.04 12.94 19.85
C SER A 102 -5.60 13.05 21.27
N ILE A 103 -6.21 11.99 21.79
CA ILE A 103 -6.78 11.97 23.16
C ILE A 103 -5.68 12.21 24.19
N LYS A 104 -4.59 11.43 24.12
CA LYS A 104 -3.51 11.49 25.12
C LYS A 104 -2.76 12.82 25.07
N ALA A 105 -2.57 13.39 23.90
CA ALA A 105 -1.93 14.70 23.75
C ALA A 105 -2.81 15.82 24.33
N HIS A 106 -4.14 15.77 24.16
CA HIS A 106 -5.06 16.70 24.84
C HIS A 106 -5.02 16.56 26.37
N GLU A 107 -5.07 15.32 26.88
CA GLU A 107 -4.97 15.04 28.32
C GLU A 107 -3.65 15.59 28.90
N LEU A 108 -2.53 15.33 28.21
CA LEU A 108 -1.23 15.83 28.63
C LEU A 108 -1.15 17.35 28.56
N ALA A 109 -1.72 17.97 27.52
CA ALA A 109 -1.78 19.43 27.42
C ALA A 109 -2.49 20.05 28.63
N ALA A 110 -3.65 19.51 29.02
CA ALA A 110 -4.41 19.98 30.18
C ALA A 110 -3.62 19.85 31.50
N LEU A 111 -2.88 18.74 31.67
CA LEU A 111 -2.00 18.54 32.82
C LEU A 111 -0.83 19.52 32.84
N LEU A 112 -0.21 19.77 31.68
CA LEU A 112 0.90 20.73 31.54
C LEU A 112 0.44 22.17 31.82
N GLU A 113 -0.75 22.53 31.36
CA GLU A 113 -1.39 23.82 31.61
C GLU A 113 -1.66 24.00 33.11
N THR A 114 -2.36 23.04 33.74
CA THR A 114 -2.65 23.04 35.18
C THR A 114 -1.38 23.13 36.02
N ARG A 115 -0.34 22.35 35.66
CA ARG A 115 0.96 22.38 36.36
C ARG A 115 1.59 23.77 36.26
N SER A 116 1.54 24.39 35.08
CA SER A 116 2.12 25.73 34.86
C SER A 116 1.41 26.78 35.70
N GLU A 117 0.07 26.72 35.80
CA GLU A 117 -0.72 27.61 36.64
C GLU A 117 -0.37 27.47 38.12
N LEU A 118 -0.26 26.23 38.63
CA LEU A 118 0.12 25.99 40.02
C LEU A 118 1.52 26.52 40.34
N ILE A 119 2.51 26.29 39.47
CA ILE A 119 3.86 26.82 39.65
C ILE A 119 3.84 28.35 39.74
N ASN A 120 3.01 29.01 38.92
CA ASN A 120 2.93 30.46 38.87
C ASN A 120 2.16 31.09 40.04
N THR A 121 1.31 30.33 40.74
CA THR A 121 0.35 30.89 41.72
C THR A 121 0.48 30.34 43.14
N SER A 122 1.03 29.14 43.32
CA SER A 122 0.98 28.42 44.62
C SER A 122 2.17 28.68 45.54
N GLY A 123 3.22 29.36 45.06
CA GLY A 123 4.48 29.51 45.80
C GLY A 123 5.33 28.23 45.86
N PHE A 124 4.89 27.13 45.24
CA PHE A 124 5.65 25.90 45.07
C PHE A 124 6.29 25.84 43.67
N MET A 125 7.48 25.25 43.59
CA MET A 125 8.18 24.98 42.34
C MET A 125 8.45 23.49 42.17
N THR A 126 8.68 23.07 40.93
CA THR A 126 9.13 21.71 40.60
C THR A 126 10.19 21.78 39.51
N ASP A 127 11.21 20.92 39.60
CA ASP A 127 12.30 20.85 38.63
C ASP A 127 11.84 20.08 37.37
N THR A 128 11.07 20.78 36.54
CA THR A 128 10.58 20.25 35.27
C THR A 128 10.88 21.23 34.14
N HIS A 129 10.93 20.73 32.90
CA HIS A 129 11.10 21.62 31.77
C HIS A 129 9.91 22.57 31.62
N TYR A 130 10.21 23.86 31.51
CA TYR A 130 9.26 24.93 31.19
C TYR A 130 9.56 25.61 29.85
N HIS A 131 10.78 25.44 29.31
CA HIS A 131 11.22 26.01 28.04
C HIS A 131 11.37 24.91 26.97
N ILE A 132 10.68 25.04 25.83
CA ILE A 132 10.70 24.05 24.74
C ILE A 132 12.11 23.73 24.20
N GLY A 133 12.98 24.73 24.05
CA GLY A 133 14.38 24.51 23.68
C GLY A 133 15.16 23.55 24.60
N ASN A 134 14.84 23.45 25.90
CA ASN A 134 15.45 22.45 26.78
C ASN A 134 14.98 21.04 26.40
N VAL A 135 13.68 20.88 26.14
CA VAL A 135 13.10 19.61 25.66
C VAL A 135 13.74 19.18 24.34
N ILE A 136 13.86 20.08 23.36
CA ILE A 136 14.49 19.82 22.06
C ILE A 136 15.95 19.37 22.24
N ARG A 137 16.70 20.10 23.08
CA ARG A 137 18.11 19.80 23.35
C ARG A 137 18.27 18.40 23.96
N GLU A 138 17.45 18.06 24.94
CA GLU A 138 17.53 16.79 25.66
C GLU A 138 17.08 15.62 24.79
N ALA A 139 15.98 15.77 24.05
CA ALA A 139 15.52 14.79 23.07
C ALA A 139 16.55 14.52 21.96
N SER A 140 17.43 15.47 21.67
CA SER A 140 18.40 15.40 20.58
C SER A 140 19.82 15.02 21.03
N GLN A 141 20.04 14.59 22.28
CA GLN A 141 21.39 14.30 22.80
C GLN A 141 22.14 13.22 22.00
N ASN A 142 21.41 12.26 21.43
CA ASN A 142 21.98 11.17 20.65
C ASN A 142 22.07 11.48 19.13
N ASN A 143 21.67 12.69 18.71
CA ASN A 143 21.76 13.11 17.32
C ASN A 143 23.07 13.89 17.07
N PRO A 144 24.08 13.31 16.39
CA PRO A 144 25.37 13.95 16.18
C PRO A 144 25.26 15.22 15.32
N TYR A 145 24.33 15.26 14.36
CA TYR A 145 24.11 16.42 13.50
C TYR A 145 23.53 17.58 14.31
N PHE A 146 22.59 17.31 15.21
CA PHE A 146 22.06 18.33 16.11
C PHE A 146 23.17 18.89 17.02
N ARG A 147 23.96 18.01 17.65
CA ARG A 147 25.03 18.40 18.57
C ARG A 147 26.09 19.28 17.93
N THR A 148 26.51 18.95 16.71
CA THR A 148 27.58 19.67 16.02
C THR A 148 27.09 20.94 15.33
N SER A 149 25.86 20.94 14.82
CA SER A 149 25.41 21.99 13.89
C SER A 149 24.34 22.93 14.45
N LEU A 150 23.55 22.48 15.44
CA LEU A 150 22.36 23.18 15.91
C LEU A 150 22.36 23.49 17.42
N LEU A 151 23.09 22.72 18.23
CA LEU A 151 23.07 22.87 19.70
C LEU A 151 23.44 24.29 20.15
N ASP A 152 24.58 24.81 19.71
CA ASP A 152 25.04 26.13 20.13
C ASP A 152 24.16 27.25 19.57
N LYS A 153 23.63 27.08 18.36
CA LYS A 153 22.66 28.01 17.77
C LYS A 153 21.36 28.05 18.57
N LEU A 154 20.84 26.90 18.99
CA LEU A 154 19.65 26.83 19.83
C LEU A 154 19.91 27.51 21.18
N LYS A 155 21.05 27.24 21.83
CA LYS A 155 21.43 27.92 23.08
C LYS A 155 21.50 29.43 22.93
N GLN A 156 22.09 29.92 21.83
CA GLN A 156 22.15 31.36 21.54
C GLN A 156 20.76 31.96 21.36
N LEU A 157 19.84 31.27 20.67
CA LEU A 157 18.45 31.71 20.53
C LEU A 157 17.73 31.76 21.88
N GLN A 158 17.90 30.72 22.71
CA GLN A 158 17.33 30.67 24.06
C GLN A 158 17.84 31.83 24.94
N GLY A 159 19.12 32.18 24.84
CA GLY A 159 19.69 33.30 25.59
C GLY A 159 19.25 34.68 25.09
N ARG A 160 18.83 34.79 23.83
CA ARG A 160 18.45 36.07 23.20
C ARG A 160 16.97 36.44 23.39
N PHE A 161 16.09 35.44 23.43
CA PHE A 161 14.64 35.66 23.49
C PHE A 161 14.07 35.08 24.78
N ASP A 162 13.31 35.90 25.52
CA ASP A 162 12.60 35.48 26.72
C ASP A 162 11.46 34.49 26.39
N LEU A 163 10.83 33.94 27.44
CA LEU A 163 9.82 32.89 27.31
C LEU A 163 8.59 33.28 26.48
N LYS A 164 8.27 34.59 26.32
CA LYS A 164 7.06 35.00 25.58
C LYS A 164 7.18 34.79 24.07
N TYR A 165 8.40 34.55 23.58
CA TYR A 165 8.67 34.26 22.17
C TYR A 165 8.65 32.78 21.83
N TRP A 166 8.54 31.90 22.83
CA TRP A 166 8.57 30.46 22.65
C TRP A 166 7.20 29.86 22.94
N PRO A 167 6.79 28.81 22.21
CA PRO A 167 5.53 28.13 22.51
C PRO A 167 5.61 27.47 23.88
N ARG A 168 4.48 27.49 24.60
CA ARG A 168 4.33 26.71 25.83
C ARG A 168 4.27 25.23 25.50
N LEU A 169 4.66 24.38 26.44
CA LEU A 169 4.65 22.93 26.22
C LEU A 169 3.22 22.40 26.01
N ASP A 170 2.23 22.96 26.70
CA ASP A 170 0.82 22.60 26.50
C ASP A 170 0.32 22.98 25.10
N ASP A 171 0.72 24.14 24.57
CA ASP A 171 0.40 24.54 23.19
C ASP A 171 1.04 23.61 22.15
N VAL A 172 2.28 23.17 22.37
CA VAL A 172 2.93 22.16 21.50
C VAL A 172 2.16 20.84 21.52
N MET A 173 1.69 20.40 22.69
CA MET A 173 0.86 19.19 22.79
C MET A 173 -0.50 19.35 22.11
N LYS A 174 -1.15 20.52 22.23
CA LYS A 174 -2.40 20.84 21.53
C LYS A 174 -2.24 20.74 20.01
N VAL A 175 -1.11 21.21 19.45
CA VAL A 175 -0.81 21.08 18.01
C VAL A 175 -0.64 19.61 17.59
N ILE A 176 0.10 18.81 18.36
CA ILE A 176 0.24 17.35 18.09
C ILE A 176 -1.12 16.66 18.15
N ALA A 177 -1.95 17.06 19.11
CA ALA A 177 -3.26 16.47 19.30
C ALA A 177 -4.18 16.74 18.10
N GLU A 178 -4.13 17.96 17.56
CA GLU A 178 -4.89 18.37 16.38
C GLU A 178 -4.37 17.73 15.10
N ASP A 179 -3.04 17.66 14.91
CA ASP A 179 -2.41 16.95 13.80
C ASP A 179 -2.87 15.48 13.74
N ALA A 180 -2.79 14.78 14.87
CA ALA A 180 -3.26 13.40 14.97
C ALA A 180 -4.79 13.26 14.77
N ARG A 181 -5.58 14.26 15.18
CA ARG A 181 -7.04 14.26 14.97
C ARG A 181 -7.40 14.34 13.49
N MET A 182 -6.64 15.12 12.73
CA MET A 182 -6.86 15.38 11.31
C MET A 182 -6.19 14.34 10.40
N ALA A 183 -5.25 13.56 10.93
CA ALA A 183 -4.53 12.54 10.18
C ALA A 183 -5.44 11.36 9.80
N VAL A 184 -5.71 11.23 8.50
CA VAL A 184 -6.41 10.10 7.89
C VAL A 184 -5.41 9.23 7.12
N PRO A 185 -5.41 7.89 7.27
CA PRO A 185 -4.60 7.00 6.46
C PRO A 185 -5.02 7.05 4.98
N ILE A 186 -4.08 7.43 4.12
CA ILE A 186 -4.26 7.52 2.67
C ILE A 186 -3.47 6.39 2.02
N ALA A 187 -4.05 5.75 1.00
CA ALA A 187 -3.33 4.79 0.17
C ALA A 187 -2.21 5.50 -0.63
N ILE A 188 -1.08 4.81 -0.82
CA ILE A 188 0.08 5.38 -1.54
C ILE A 188 -0.20 5.46 -3.06
N ASP A 189 -1.09 4.61 -3.55
CA ASP A 189 -1.42 4.44 -4.96
C ASP A 189 -2.90 4.07 -5.15
N SER A 190 -3.41 4.22 -6.38
CA SER A 190 -4.82 3.96 -6.71
C SER A 190 -5.20 2.49 -6.61
N ILE A 191 -4.25 1.56 -6.83
CA ILE A 191 -4.47 0.11 -6.78
C ILE A 191 -4.78 -0.30 -5.34
N THR A 192 -3.96 0.13 -4.38
CA THR A 192 -4.16 -0.05 -2.94
C THR A 192 -5.47 0.60 -2.48
N GLU A 193 -5.79 1.79 -3.00
CA GLU A 193 -7.04 2.48 -2.68
C GLU A 193 -8.27 1.64 -3.08
N VAL A 194 -8.33 1.18 -4.34
CA VAL A 194 -9.49 0.41 -4.81
C VAL A 194 -9.55 -0.98 -4.19
N ALA A 195 -8.40 -1.59 -3.88
CA ALA A 195 -8.32 -2.88 -3.20
C ALA A 195 -8.87 -2.78 -1.77
N THR A 196 -8.64 -1.67 -1.08
CA THR A 196 -9.03 -1.50 0.32
C THR A 196 -10.41 -0.87 0.50
N ARG A 197 -11.06 -0.37 -0.57
CA ARG A 197 -12.35 0.34 -0.57
C ARG A 197 -13.56 -0.47 -0.04
N GLY A 198 -13.54 -1.80 -0.12
CA GLY A 198 -14.67 -2.64 0.32
C GLY A 198 -14.82 -2.72 1.85
N GLU A 199 -16.05 -2.91 2.33
CA GLU A 199 -16.30 -3.11 3.77
C GLU A 199 -15.80 -4.47 4.30
N ARG A 200 -15.81 -5.50 3.45
CA ARG A 200 -15.41 -6.87 3.80
C ARG A 200 -14.39 -7.38 2.81
N ALA A 201 -13.36 -8.06 3.30
CA ALA A 201 -12.34 -8.63 2.44
C ALA A 201 -12.96 -9.72 1.58
N SER A 202 -12.76 -9.64 0.28
CA SER A 202 -13.31 -10.61 -0.66
C SER A 202 -12.49 -10.66 -1.94
N LEU A 203 -12.75 -11.67 -2.77
CA LEU A 203 -12.13 -11.81 -4.08
C LEU A 203 -12.42 -10.61 -5.01
N VAL A 204 -13.49 -9.85 -4.75
CA VAL A 204 -13.82 -8.58 -5.42
C VAL A 204 -12.68 -7.56 -5.29
N ASP A 205 -12.03 -7.52 -4.13
CA ASP A 205 -10.96 -6.57 -3.85
C ASP A 205 -9.71 -6.86 -4.68
N TYR A 206 -9.35 -8.14 -4.81
CA TYR A 206 -8.30 -8.60 -5.72
C TYR A 206 -8.62 -8.21 -7.17
N PHE A 207 -9.88 -8.39 -7.61
CA PHE A 207 -10.26 -7.99 -8.96
C PHE A 207 -10.21 -6.48 -9.19
N ARG A 208 -10.61 -5.67 -8.21
CA ARG A 208 -10.44 -4.21 -8.29
C ARG A 208 -8.97 -3.85 -8.48
N ALA A 209 -8.10 -4.41 -7.64
CA ALA A 209 -6.66 -4.20 -7.76
C ALA A 209 -6.13 -4.61 -9.15
N LEU A 210 -6.48 -5.81 -9.62
CA LEU A 210 -6.02 -6.32 -10.91
C LEU A 210 -6.51 -5.47 -12.09
N PHE A 211 -7.77 -5.05 -12.08
CA PHE A 211 -8.29 -4.23 -13.18
C PHE A 211 -7.76 -2.80 -13.16
N GLU A 212 -7.61 -2.20 -11.99
CA GLU A 212 -6.97 -0.88 -11.85
C GLU A 212 -5.51 -0.94 -12.31
N ALA A 213 -4.79 -1.99 -11.91
CA ALA A 213 -3.41 -2.23 -12.34
C ALA A 213 -3.31 -2.35 -13.87
N ILE A 214 -4.25 -3.04 -14.52
CA ILE A 214 -4.32 -3.12 -15.99
C ILE A 214 -4.59 -1.75 -16.61
N GLU A 215 -5.49 -0.95 -16.05
CA GLU A 215 -5.78 0.41 -16.54
C GLU A 215 -4.56 1.34 -16.40
N CYS A 216 -3.89 1.35 -15.23
CA CYS A 216 -2.68 2.12 -14.98
C CYS A 216 -1.50 1.71 -15.88
N ASN A 217 -1.51 0.49 -16.40
CA ASN A 217 -0.46 -0.02 -17.30
C ASN A 217 -0.81 0.11 -18.79
N ARG A 218 -1.87 0.84 -19.15
CA ARG A 218 -2.17 1.16 -20.55
C ARG A 218 -1.23 2.24 -21.09
N GLN A 219 -1.03 2.24 -22.41
CA GLN A 219 -0.22 3.23 -23.10
C GLN A 219 -0.66 4.69 -22.86
N LYS A 220 -1.97 4.94 -22.73
CA LYS A 220 -2.51 6.26 -22.36
C LYS A 220 -2.03 6.73 -20.98
N GLU A 221 -1.70 5.80 -20.08
CA GLU A 221 -1.16 6.02 -18.74
C GLU A 221 0.36 5.76 -18.70
N TYR A 222 1.06 5.87 -19.84
CA TYR A 222 2.50 5.64 -19.99
C TYR A 222 2.97 4.19 -19.73
N GLY A 223 2.06 3.22 -19.72
CA GLY A 223 2.39 1.79 -19.61
C GLY A 223 2.60 1.07 -20.95
N PHE A 224 2.78 -0.26 -20.88
CA PHE A 224 3.11 -1.09 -22.05
C PHE A 224 1.91 -1.79 -22.68
N LEU A 225 0.74 -1.79 -22.04
CA LEU A 225 -0.46 -2.46 -22.55
C LEU A 225 -1.16 -1.60 -23.60
N PRO A 226 -1.61 -2.18 -24.74
CA PRO A 226 -2.46 -1.48 -25.68
C PRO A 226 -3.72 -0.88 -25.02
N ASN A 227 -4.16 0.29 -25.48
CA ASN A 227 -5.32 0.97 -24.91
C ASN A 227 -6.63 0.17 -25.01
N ASP A 228 -6.75 -0.69 -26.02
CA ASP A 228 -7.88 -1.59 -26.26
C ASP A 228 -7.67 -2.99 -25.68
N PHE A 229 -6.54 -3.23 -24.98
CA PHE A 229 -6.23 -4.53 -24.41
C PHE A 229 -7.31 -4.97 -23.42
N LYS A 230 -7.88 -6.15 -23.66
CA LYS A 230 -8.90 -6.74 -22.80
C LYS A 230 -8.87 -8.25 -22.91
N LEU A 231 -8.88 -8.94 -21.78
CA LEU A 231 -9.02 -10.40 -21.72
C LEU A 231 -10.47 -10.82 -21.55
N THR A 232 -10.79 -12.01 -22.06
CA THR A 232 -12.07 -12.66 -21.79
C THR A 232 -12.27 -12.90 -20.30
N ASP A 233 -13.53 -12.95 -19.88
CA ASP A 233 -13.88 -13.21 -18.48
C ASP A 233 -13.37 -14.59 -18.02
N ASN A 234 -13.39 -15.59 -18.91
CA ASN A 234 -12.84 -16.92 -18.66
C ASN A 234 -11.33 -16.89 -18.44
N THR A 235 -10.57 -16.18 -19.28
CA THR A 235 -9.12 -16.07 -19.11
C THR A 235 -8.76 -15.40 -17.79
N ILE A 236 -9.45 -14.32 -17.42
CA ILE A 236 -9.24 -13.68 -16.12
C ILE A 236 -9.56 -14.65 -14.96
N ALA A 237 -10.64 -15.42 -15.04
CA ALA A 237 -11.00 -16.41 -14.03
C ALA A 237 -9.92 -17.50 -13.89
N THR A 238 -9.44 -18.06 -15.01
CA THR A 238 -8.37 -19.07 -15.00
C THR A 238 -7.07 -18.52 -14.42
N LEU A 239 -6.66 -17.31 -14.81
CA LEU A 239 -5.46 -16.66 -14.26
C LEU A 239 -5.59 -16.46 -12.73
N ALA A 240 -6.73 -15.95 -12.27
CA ALA A 240 -6.98 -15.73 -10.85
C ALA A 240 -7.01 -17.05 -10.06
N ASN A 241 -7.72 -18.07 -10.56
CA ASN A 241 -7.79 -19.40 -9.93
C ASN A 241 -6.39 -19.99 -9.73
N CYS A 242 -5.52 -19.87 -10.74
CA CYS A 242 -4.16 -20.42 -10.69
C CYS A 242 -3.24 -19.58 -9.80
N ALA A 243 -3.22 -18.26 -9.96
CA ALA A 243 -2.33 -17.37 -9.21
C ALA A 243 -2.64 -17.38 -7.70
N LEU A 244 -3.92 -17.36 -7.34
CA LEU A 244 -4.38 -17.43 -5.94
C LEU A 244 -4.40 -18.85 -5.38
N ALA A 245 -4.15 -19.87 -6.20
CA ALA A 245 -4.28 -21.29 -5.84
C ALA A 245 -5.64 -21.61 -5.20
N LEU A 246 -6.74 -21.13 -5.81
CA LEU A 246 -8.09 -21.39 -5.29
C LEU A 246 -8.42 -22.88 -5.36
N GLU A 247 -8.96 -23.39 -4.26
CA GLU A 247 -9.42 -24.77 -4.13
C GLU A 247 -10.59 -25.06 -5.09
N PRO A 248 -10.80 -26.32 -5.54
CA PRO A 248 -11.84 -26.65 -6.53
C PRO A 248 -13.24 -26.15 -6.20
N LYS A 249 -13.61 -26.11 -4.91
CA LYS A 249 -14.92 -25.62 -4.43
C LYS A 249 -15.04 -24.08 -4.44
N GLU A 250 -13.92 -23.38 -4.51
CA GLU A 250 -13.79 -21.91 -4.44
C GLU A 250 -13.43 -21.32 -5.81
N MET A 251 -13.11 -22.16 -6.78
CA MET A 251 -12.82 -21.73 -8.15
C MET A 251 -13.99 -20.95 -8.73
N ILE A 252 -13.62 -19.89 -9.43
CA ILE A 252 -14.56 -19.01 -10.12
C ILE A 252 -14.55 -19.29 -11.62
N ASP A 253 -15.65 -18.96 -12.28
CA ASP A 253 -15.81 -19.04 -13.72
C ASP A 253 -15.84 -17.64 -14.36
N GLY A 254 -15.92 -17.59 -15.69
CA GLY A 254 -16.06 -16.32 -16.39
C GLY A 254 -17.39 -15.60 -16.09
N LEU A 255 -18.44 -16.32 -15.68
CA LEU A 255 -19.71 -15.68 -15.31
C LEU A 255 -19.55 -14.83 -14.04
N TYR A 256 -18.79 -15.33 -13.06
CA TYR A 256 -18.40 -14.58 -11.86
C TYR A 256 -17.71 -13.25 -12.24
N VAL A 257 -16.67 -13.31 -13.07
CA VAL A 257 -15.90 -12.14 -13.51
C VAL A 257 -16.76 -11.15 -14.32
N LYS A 258 -17.63 -11.67 -15.19
CA LYS A 258 -18.59 -10.85 -15.95
C LYS A 258 -19.54 -10.10 -15.04
N ASN A 259 -20.10 -10.79 -14.04
CA ASN A 259 -21.00 -10.21 -13.05
C ASN A 259 -20.30 -9.14 -12.21
N PHE A 260 -19.06 -9.40 -11.79
CA PHE A 260 -18.21 -8.39 -11.13
C PHE A 260 -18.06 -7.14 -12.01
N ARG A 261 -17.61 -7.28 -13.26
CA ARG A 261 -17.40 -6.14 -14.19
C ARG A 261 -18.68 -5.34 -14.44
N SER A 262 -19.84 -6.00 -14.42
CA SER A 262 -21.15 -5.34 -14.58
C SER A 262 -21.50 -4.50 -13.34
N ARG A 263 -21.30 -5.06 -12.14
CA ARG A 263 -21.56 -4.37 -10.87
C ARG A 263 -20.64 -3.16 -10.68
N GLU A 264 -19.34 -3.31 -10.94
CA GLU A 264 -18.39 -2.20 -10.79
C GLU A 264 -18.67 -1.06 -11.77
N ARG A 265 -19.06 -1.35 -13.03
CA ARG A 265 -19.47 -0.30 -13.98
C ARG A 265 -20.70 0.48 -13.52
N LYS A 266 -21.71 -0.21 -12.97
CA LYS A 266 -22.90 0.45 -12.43
C LYS A 266 -22.55 1.36 -11.25
N ARG A 267 -21.63 0.90 -10.40
CA ARG A 267 -21.16 1.67 -9.24
C ARG A 267 -20.39 2.93 -9.66
N ILE A 268 -19.43 2.80 -10.58
CA ILE A 268 -18.69 3.97 -11.08
C ILE A 268 -19.64 4.98 -11.74
N GLY A 269 -20.60 4.50 -12.53
CA GLY A 269 -21.60 5.34 -13.17
C GLY A 269 -22.67 5.92 -12.23
N SER A 270 -22.81 5.43 -10.99
CA SER A 270 -23.65 6.05 -9.96
C SER A 270 -22.89 7.06 -9.08
N ASP A 271 -21.57 6.94 -9.05
CA ASP A 271 -20.67 7.82 -8.28
C ASP A 271 -20.16 9.02 -9.13
N SER A 272 -20.56 9.10 -10.41
CA SER A 272 -20.25 10.19 -11.37
C SER A 272 -21.46 11.09 -11.60
#